data_AF-A0A151HA26-F1
#
_entry.id   AF-A0A151HA26-F1
#
_cell.length_a   1.000
_cell.length_b   1.000
_cell.length_c   1.000
_cell.angle_alpha   90.00
_cell.angle_beta   90.00
_cell.angle_gamma   90.00
#
_symmetry.space_group_name_H-M   'P 1'
#
loop_
_entity.id
_entity.type
_entity.pdbx_description
1 polymer ?
#
loop_
_entity_poly.entity_id
_entity_poly.type
_entity_poly.pdbx_seq_one_letter_code
_entity_poly.pdbx_strand_id
1 'polypeptide(L)'
;VGLAKPVRLCQGRDIQLVLPQEIPLQIDGEPTMLQAETTMHITWHGETPVLLASDKSAQTQTLAAVQQVLATAYSRGLLSDYQFAQLANEFQKRF
;
A
#
# COMPACT_ATOMS: atom_id res chain seq x y z
N VAL A 1 24.07 -16.97 -3.43
CA VAL A 1 22.68 -17.45 -3.51
C VAL A 1 21.89 -16.35 -4.21
N GLY A 2 21.71 -16.47 -5.53
CA GLY A 2 21.08 -15.43 -6.35
C GLY A 2 19.63 -15.82 -6.63
N LEU A 3 18.68 -14.96 -6.28
CA LEU A 3 17.27 -15.16 -6.66
C LEU A 3 17.20 -15.25 -8.18
N ALA A 4 16.74 -16.40 -8.68
CA ALA A 4 16.39 -16.57 -10.08
C ALA A 4 15.31 -15.53 -10.43
N LYS A 5 15.70 -14.52 -11.21
CA LYS A 5 14.86 -13.44 -11.78
C LYS A 5 13.91 -12.75 -10.77
N PRO A 6 14.19 -11.52 -10.31
CA PRO A 6 13.31 -10.81 -9.39
C PRO A 6 11.93 -10.61 -10.03
N VAL A 7 10.89 -11.00 -9.30
CA VAL A 7 9.50 -10.71 -9.66
C VAL A 7 9.03 -9.53 -8.82
N ARG A 8 8.53 -8.49 -9.49
CA ARG A 8 7.91 -7.36 -8.80
C ARG A 8 6.45 -7.71 -8.52
N LEU A 9 6.04 -7.62 -7.25
CA LEU A 9 4.63 -7.69 -6.89
C LEU A 9 3.89 -6.44 -7.40
N CYS A 10 2.57 -6.54 -7.54
CA CYS A 10 1.71 -5.40 -7.85
C CYS A 10 1.71 -4.38 -6.69
N GLN A 11 1.24 -3.16 -6.97
CA GLN A 11 1.00 -2.17 -5.93
C GLN A 11 -0.38 -2.42 -5.31
N GLY A 12 -0.43 -2.51 -3.98
CA GLY A 12 -1.65 -2.74 -3.22
C GLY A 12 -1.57 -2.10 -1.84
N ARG A 13 -2.74 -1.81 -1.26
CA ARG A 13 -2.86 -1.34 0.13
C ARG A 13 -2.86 -2.50 1.13
N ASP A 14 -3.36 -3.64 0.69
CA ASP A 14 -3.37 -4.94 1.36
C ASP A 14 -3.01 -5.99 0.30
N ILE A 15 -1.96 -6.76 0.54
CA ILE A 15 -1.51 -7.82 -0.36
C ILE A 15 -1.48 -9.13 0.44
N GLN A 16 -2.24 -10.10 -0.03
CA GLN A 16 -2.25 -11.46 0.51
C GLN A 16 -1.56 -12.38 -0.48
N LEU A 17 -0.52 -13.07 -0.01
CA LEU A 17 0.22 -14.07 -0.77
C LEU A 17 0.02 -15.43 -0.12
N VAL A 18 -0.51 -16.39 -0.88
CA VAL A 18 -0.57 -17.79 -0.46
C VAL A 18 0.70 -18.48 -0.94
N LEU A 19 1.46 -19.03 0.00
CA LEU A 19 2.73 -19.69 -0.26
C LEU A 19 2.52 -21.22 -0.25
N PRO A 20 2.37 -21.88 -1.41
CA PRO A 20 2.00 -23.31 -1.47
C PRO A 20 3.13 -24.25 -1.03
N GLN A 21 4.32 -23.74 -0.78
CA GLN A 21 5.50 -24.51 -0.41
C GLN A 21 6.33 -23.74 0.59
N GLU A 22 7.30 -24.43 1.21
CA GLU A 22 8.25 -23.80 2.12
C GLU A 22 9.12 -22.77 1.37
N ILE A 23 9.24 -21.57 1.93
CA ILE A 23 9.96 -20.46 1.28
C ILE A 23 10.93 -19.81 2.28
N PRO A 24 12.21 -19.61 1.89
CA PRO A 24 13.13 -18.78 2.66
C PRO A 24 12.72 -17.30 2.51
N LEU A 25 12.44 -16.66 3.64
CA LEU A 25 12.19 -15.24 3.75
C LEU A 25 13.35 -14.57 4.46
N GLN A 26 13.68 -13.34 4.07
CA GLN A 26 14.60 -12.49 4.79
C GLN A 26 13.93 -11.14 5.03
N ILE A 27 13.80 -10.75 6.29
CA ILE A 27 13.30 -9.43 6.70
C ILE A 27 14.45 -8.71 7.40
N ASP A 28 14.84 -7.52 6.93
CA ASP A 28 15.91 -6.70 7.54
C ASP A 28 17.25 -7.44 7.77
N GLY A 29 17.53 -8.46 6.95
CA GLY A 29 18.75 -9.27 7.09
C GLY A 29 18.58 -10.54 7.91
N GLU A 30 17.47 -10.68 8.64
CA GLU A 30 17.17 -11.86 9.46
C GLU A 30 16.48 -12.94 8.61
N PRO A 31 17.09 -14.12 8.42
CA PRO A 31 16.51 -15.20 7.64
C PRO A 31 15.48 -15.99 8.48
N THR A 32 14.37 -16.37 7.86
CA THR A 32 13.31 -17.21 8.44
C THR A 32 12.77 -18.15 7.38
N MET A 33 12.51 -19.41 7.75
CA MET A 33 11.81 -20.36 6.87
C MET A 33 10.31 -20.29 7.14
N LEU A 34 9.53 -19.94 6.12
CA LEU A 34 8.07 -19.99 6.18
C LEU A 34 7.59 -21.38 5.75
N GLN A 35 6.66 -21.94 6.52
CA GLN A 35 6.07 -23.26 6.23
C GLN A 35 5.19 -23.23 4.96
N ALA A 36 4.96 -24.39 4.36
CA ALA A 36 3.99 -24.52 3.28
C ALA A 36 2.58 -24.14 3.73
N GLU A 37 1.75 -23.69 2.77
CA GLU A 37 0.39 -23.18 2.96
C GLU A 37 0.31 -21.96 3.91
N THR A 38 1.43 -21.26 4.12
CA THR A 38 1.44 -20.00 4.88
C THR A 38 0.81 -18.89 4.04
N THR A 39 -0.07 -18.10 4.66
CA THR A 39 -0.58 -16.88 4.05
C THR A 39 0.19 -15.67 4.61
N MET A 40 0.90 -14.96 3.74
CA MET A 40 1.61 -13.73 4.09
C MET A 40 0.71 -12.53 3.82
N HIS A 41 0.47 -11.72 4.84
CA HIS A 41 -0.30 -10.48 4.76
C HIS A 41 0.65 -9.29 4.81
N ILE A 42 0.77 -8.57 3.70
CA ILE A 42 1.64 -7.40 3.57
C ILE A 42 0.75 -6.16 3.58
N THR A 43 0.97 -5.30 4.57
CA THR A 43 0.25 -4.02 4.73
C THR A 43 1.23 -2.91 5.10
N TRP A 44 0.86 -1.67 4.81
CA TRP A 44 1.68 -0.49 5.11
C TRP A 44 1.50 -0.09 6.57
N HIS A 45 2.55 -0.01 7.37
CA HIS A 45 2.42 0.43 8.75
C HIS A 45 2.40 1.97 8.83
N GLY A 46 1.38 2.56 9.45
CA GLY A 46 1.30 4.01 9.68
C GLY A 46 1.08 4.89 8.42
N GLU A 47 1.07 4.30 7.23
CA GLU A 47 1.04 5.03 5.96
C GLU A 47 -0.04 4.49 5.03
N THR A 48 -0.54 5.33 4.11
CA THR A 48 -1.48 4.92 3.08
C THR A 48 -0.94 5.29 1.70
N PRO A 49 -0.59 4.32 0.85
CA PRO A 49 0.00 4.61 -0.46
C PRO A 49 -1.05 5.15 -1.43
N VAL A 50 -0.61 6.07 -2.28
CA VAL A 50 -1.36 6.50 -3.46
C VAL A 50 -1.21 5.42 -4.53
N LEU A 51 -2.33 4.86 -5.00
CA LEU A 51 -2.34 3.91 -6.12
C LEU A 51 -2.72 4.67 -7.39
N LEU A 52 -1.81 4.72 -8.37
CA LEU A 52 -2.06 5.36 -9.66
C LEU A 52 -2.46 4.29 -10.69
N ALA A 53 -3.58 4.49 -11.38
CA ALA A 53 -3.91 3.70 -12.54
C ALA A 53 -3.05 4.15 -13.72
N SER A 54 -2.28 3.24 -14.31
CA SER A 54 -1.24 3.47 -15.32
C SER A 54 -1.63 4.40 -16.49
N ASP A 55 -2.91 4.51 -16.87
CA ASP A 55 -3.28 4.97 -18.22
C ASP A 55 -4.28 6.15 -18.31
N LYS A 56 -4.40 7.05 -17.33
CA LYS A 56 -5.24 8.27 -17.48
C LYS A 56 -4.53 9.58 -17.10
N SER A 57 -4.99 10.68 -17.70
CA SER A 57 -4.38 12.01 -17.64
C SER A 57 -4.10 12.52 -16.22
N ALA A 58 -2.93 13.13 -16.04
CA ALA A 58 -2.31 13.40 -14.74
C ALA A 58 -3.11 14.30 -13.78
N GLN A 59 -3.92 15.23 -14.27
CA GLN A 59 -4.59 16.24 -13.43
C GLN A 59 -5.89 15.75 -12.78
N THR A 60 -6.76 15.07 -13.53
CA THR A 60 -8.05 14.57 -12.98
C THR A 60 -7.83 13.38 -12.05
N GLN A 61 -6.73 12.64 -12.22
CA GLN A 61 -6.32 11.58 -11.30
C GLN A 61 -5.89 12.11 -9.93
N THR A 62 -5.33 13.33 -9.83
CA THR A 62 -4.72 13.79 -8.57
C THR A 62 -5.78 13.99 -7.48
N LEU A 63 -6.91 14.63 -7.79
CA LEU A 63 -7.98 14.87 -6.81
C LEU A 63 -8.66 13.57 -6.36
N ALA A 64 -9.05 12.71 -7.31
CA ALA A 64 -9.71 11.45 -6.99
C ALA A 64 -8.78 10.51 -6.20
N ALA A 65 -7.49 10.45 -6.56
CA ALA A 65 -6.50 9.65 -5.84
C ALA A 65 -6.26 10.18 -4.42
N VAL A 66 -6.14 11.51 -4.26
CA VAL A 66 -5.99 12.15 -2.95
C VAL A 66 -7.21 11.91 -2.07
N GLN A 67 -8.43 12.08 -2.59
CA GLN A 67 -9.66 11.78 -1.85
C GLN A 67 -9.70 10.32 -1.39
N GLN A 68 -9.33 9.38 -2.26
CA GLN A 68 -9.30 7.96 -1.92
C GLN A 68 -8.26 7.66 -0.82
N VAL A 69 -7.11 8.31 -0.89
CA VAL A 69 -6.03 8.15 0.11
C VAL A 69 -6.45 8.74 1.45
N LEU A 70 -7.03 9.94 1.46
CA LEU A 70 -7.55 10.56 2.69
C LEU A 70 -8.64 9.71 3.33
N ALA A 71 -9.60 9.21 2.54
CA ALA A 71 -10.66 8.34 3.04
C ALA A 71 -10.11 7.03 3.63
N THR A 72 -9.08 6.47 3.01
CA THR A 72 -8.43 5.25 3.50
C THR A 72 -7.58 5.51 4.74
N ALA A 73 -6.87 6.64 4.81
CA ALA A 73 -6.12 7.01 6.01
C ALA A 73 -7.04 7.25 7.20
N TYR A 74 -8.19 7.89 6.96
CA TYR A 74 -9.24 8.08 7.96
C TYR A 74 -9.83 6.75 8.45
N SER A 75 -10.21 5.84 7.54
CA SER A 75 -10.77 4.53 7.93
C SER A 75 -9.79 3.66 8.73
N ARG A 76 -8.48 3.90 8.57
CA ARG A 76 -7.41 3.24 9.32
C ARG A 76 -7.03 3.96 10.61
N GLY A 77 -7.72 5.05 10.96
CA GLY A 77 -7.46 5.83 12.16
C GLY A 77 -6.14 6.62 12.14
N LEU A 78 -5.53 6.80 10.96
CA LEU A 78 -4.29 7.56 10.80
C LEU A 78 -4.53 9.07 10.83
N LEU A 79 -5.76 9.50 10.55
CA LEU A 79 -6.19 10.89 10.59
C LEU A 79 -7.35 11.05 11.55
N SER A 80 -7.33 12.12 12.34
CA SER A 80 -8.51 12.58 13.08
C SER A 80 -9.50 13.30 12.17
N ASP A 81 -10.75 13.46 12.63
CA ASP A 81 -11.80 14.21 11.91
C ASP A 81 -11.35 15.62 11.50
N TYR A 82 -10.64 16.30 12.42
CA TYR A 82 -10.11 17.63 12.19
C TYR A 82 -9.04 17.65 11.10
N GLN A 83 -8.09 16.72 11.15
CA GLN A 83 -7.01 16.61 10.16
C GLN A 83 -7.56 16.26 8.77
N PHE A 84 -8.55 15.36 8.71
CA PHE A 84 -9.23 15.03 7.46
C PHE A 84 -9.92 16.26 6.86
N ALA A 85 -10.69 17.01 7.66
CA ALA A 85 -11.41 18.20 7.20
C ALA A 85 -10.46 19.32 6.73
N GLN A 86 -9.36 19.55 7.45
CA GLN A 86 -8.34 20.54 7.05
C GLN A 86 -7.69 20.16 5.72
N LEU A 87 -7.18 18.93 5.60
CA LEU A 87 -6.51 18.47 4.39
C LEU A 87 -7.47 18.49 3.19
N ALA A 88 -8.71 18.02 3.35
CA ALA A 88 -9.72 18.06 2.30
C ALA A 88 -9.99 19.50 1.80
N ASN A 89 -10.07 20.48 2.72
CA ASN A 89 -10.29 21.88 2.38
C ASN A 89 -9.08 22.51 1.66
N GLU A 90 -7.85 22.22 2.11
CA GLU A 90 -6.64 22.68 1.46
C GLU A 90 -6.49 22.15 0.04
N PHE A 91 -6.82 20.88 -0.18
CA PHE A 91 -6.80 20.28 -1.52
C PHE A 91 -7.88 20.87 -2.42
N GLN A 92 -9.09 21.16 -1.92
CA GLN A 92 -10.13 21.84 -2.69
C GLN A 92 -9.78 23.28 -3.09
N LYS A 93 -8.97 23.99 -2.31
CA LYS A 93 -8.55 25.36 -2.63
C LYS A 93 -7.44 25.43 -3.69
N ARG A 94 -6.70 24.34 -3.87
CA ARG A 94 -5.48 24.28 -4.69
C ARG A 94 -5.73 23.83 -6.13
N PHE A 95 -6.92 23.30 -6.41
CA PHE A 95 -7.39 22.86 -7.73
C PHE A 95 -8.72 23.53 -8.05
#